data_AF-A0A1L8WRH5-F1
#
_entry.id   AF-A0A1L8WRH5-F1
#
_cell.length_a   1.000
_cell.length_b   1.000
_cell.length_c   1.000
_cell.angle_alpha   90.00
_cell.angle_beta   90.00
_cell.angle_gamma   90.00
#
_symmetry.space_group_name_H-M   'P 1'
#
loop_
_entity.id
_entity.type
_entity.pdbx_description
1 polymer ?
#
loop_
_entity_poly.entity_id
_entity_poly.type
_entity_poly.pdbx_seq_one_letter_code
_entity_poly.pdbx_strand_id
1 'polypeptide(L)'
;MKDRTRKKMMKIVEKAHKKYVKDNETYSIEMKNTFNQRWNWSSNEVGDKAGEKYNNLLEYMYLYKKVIEKNPQQFIENGRNIKKLTDSLNSSIGCSYDNRYFKSCMKDLINNDPDSFLVVPIIYSQETSEHSSRDGHSVSLIIQKEDNKIKVRVCNKGGQLVPNERPLIDQKISVEKLDKIAMLHQWENWCDFSDTEKVEFWNSLSEQETSDCLNYSVELEKLWLDLDARQLKPIYVYVFEESKESIEAISKAIRIGRNTPKWRDMISLFRDKDVSLMTIFKDKNFLYYHKKIEYPLKKLHRHAMECKFENYAASSQMIGGCGVKNVGLAFKYVLGYKDKVEINKKEYDQCKQVKNLDQMLIKTAKEVFNKKDYSEFIENNYAIFTEKKRAFSNLPRAEKLVEKELFLNAVQEHAKEQRHIKPIDFKKVNQQVKQEKTSESYLLKLKVAKEYAQGHSSYAKSSIFKENDKIEMLKSVER
;
A
#
# COMPACT_ATOMS: atom_id res chain seq x y z
N MET A 1 -9.92 -27.54 -8.76
CA MET A 1 -10.40 -26.95 -10.02
C MET A 1 -10.22 -28.03 -11.06
N LYS A 2 -11.22 -28.26 -11.91
CA LYS A 2 -11.11 -29.25 -12.98
C LYS A 2 -9.95 -28.85 -13.91
N ASP A 3 -9.13 -29.83 -14.31
CA ASP A 3 -7.91 -29.60 -15.11
C ASP A 3 -8.20 -28.81 -16.41
N ARG A 4 -9.30 -29.12 -17.09
CA ARG A 4 -9.76 -28.38 -18.29
C ARG A 4 -9.99 -26.88 -18.01
N THR A 5 -10.56 -26.53 -16.85
CA THR A 5 -10.78 -25.14 -16.45
C THR A 5 -9.47 -24.44 -16.17
N ARG A 6 -8.52 -25.11 -15.50
CA ARG A 6 -7.18 -24.57 -15.23
C ARG A 6 -6.41 -24.30 -16.52
N LYS A 7 -6.39 -25.25 -17.45
CA LYS A 7 -5.78 -25.10 -18.78
C LYS A 7 -6.39 -23.93 -19.56
N LYS A 8 -7.73 -23.77 -19.50
CA LYS A 8 -8.42 -22.64 -20.15
C LYS A 8 -8.02 -21.30 -19.53
N MET A 9 -7.99 -21.21 -18.20
CA MET A 9 -7.56 -20.01 -17.47
C MET A 9 -6.14 -19.61 -17.88
N MET A 10 -5.19 -20.55 -17.83
CA MET A 10 -3.80 -20.31 -18.21
C MET A 10 -3.66 -19.84 -19.67
N LYS A 11 -4.38 -20.47 -20.61
CA LYS A 11 -4.34 -20.07 -22.02
C LYS A 11 -4.85 -18.64 -22.25
N ILE A 12 -5.89 -18.22 -21.51
CA ILE A 12 -6.44 -16.86 -21.58
C ILE A 12 -5.45 -15.84 -21.03
N VAL A 13 -4.88 -16.10 -19.84
CA VAL A 13 -3.87 -15.24 -19.23
C VAL A 13 -2.64 -15.09 -20.13
N GLU A 14 -2.15 -16.21 -20.68
CA GLU A 14 -0.98 -16.20 -21.58
C GLU A 14 -1.24 -15.39 -22.85
N LYS A 15 -2.46 -15.48 -23.42
CA LYS A 15 -2.84 -14.65 -24.58
C LYS A 15 -2.85 -13.16 -24.21
N ALA A 16 -3.34 -12.82 -23.02
CA ALA A 16 -3.38 -11.44 -22.55
C ALA A 16 -1.97 -10.88 -22.28
N HIS A 17 -1.10 -11.66 -21.61
CA HIS A 17 0.31 -11.34 -21.40
C HIS A 17 1.02 -11.07 -22.74
N LYS A 18 0.92 -11.98 -23.72
CA LYS A 18 1.54 -11.79 -25.05
C LYS A 18 1.06 -10.52 -25.75
N LYS A 19 -0.23 -10.18 -25.61
CA LYS A 19 -0.78 -8.93 -26.16
C LYS A 19 -0.17 -7.71 -25.48
N TYR A 20 -0.04 -7.76 -24.15
CA TYR A 20 0.51 -6.68 -23.34
C TYR A 20 1.99 -6.43 -23.64
N VAL A 21 2.82 -7.49 -23.69
CA VAL A 21 4.25 -7.36 -24.03
C VAL A 21 4.49 -6.88 -25.46
N LYS A 22 3.60 -7.24 -26.42
CA LYS A 22 3.73 -6.82 -27.83
C LYS A 22 3.53 -5.30 -28.00
N ASP A 23 2.78 -4.67 -27.12
CA ASP A 23 2.63 -3.21 -27.05
C ASP A 23 3.89 -2.62 -26.37
N ASN A 24 4.98 -2.53 -27.14
CA ASN A 24 6.31 -2.21 -26.60
C ASN A 24 6.34 -0.89 -25.84
N GLU A 25 5.64 0.13 -26.31
CA GLU A 25 5.63 1.45 -25.69
C GLU A 25 4.90 1.42 -24.35
N THR A 26 3.66 0.91 -24.34
CA THR A 26 2.86 0.78 -23.12
C THR A 26 3.57 -0.10 -22.08
N TYR A 27 4.08 -1.26 -22.50
CA TYR A 27 4.82 -2.18 -21.61
C TYR A 27 6.05 -1.49 -21.01
N SER A 28 6.87 -0.84 -21.84
CA SER A 28 8.11 -0.18 -21.39
C SER A 28 7.80 0.88 -20.35
N ILE A 29 6.82 1.76 -20.62
CA ILE A 29 6.42 2.84 -19.72
C ILE A 29 5.89 2.28 -18.39
N GLU A 30 4.86 1.43 -18.46
CA GLU A 30 4.18 0.93 -17.27
C GLU A 30 5.11 0.08 -16.38
N MET A 31 6.04 -0.67 -16.97
CA MET A 31 7.00 -1.47 -16.20
C MET A 31 8.15 -0.64 -15.64
N LYS A 32 8.63 0.41 -16.35
CA LYS A 32 9.57 1.39 -15.77
C LYS A 32 8.97 2.05 -14.53
N ASN A 33 7.70 2.45 -14.62
CA ASN A 33 6.94 3.01 -13.49
C ASN A 33 6.80 2.01 -12.35
N THR A 34 6.52 0.75 -12.64
CA THR A 34 6.44 -0.33 -11.64
C THR A 34 7.74 -0.48 -10.85
N PHE A 35 8.89 -0.49 -11.53
CA PHE A 35 10.18 -0.58 -10.83
C PHE A 35 10.53 0.68 -10.05
N ASN A 36 10.24 1.88 -10.59
CA ASN A 36 10.40 3.14 -9.85
C ASN A 36 9.55 3.16 -8.56
N GLN A 37 8.30 2.73 -8.62
CA GLN A 37 7.43 2.60 -7.44
C GLN A 37 7.96 1.57 -6.45
N ARG A 38 8.46 0.42 -6.92
CA ARG A 38 9.10 -0.60 -6.06
C ARG A 38 10.27 -0.02 -5.26
N TRP A 39 11.08 0.83 -5.90
CA TRP A 39 12.24 1.47 -5.28
C TRP A 39 11.93 2.79 -4.56
N ASN A 40 10.68 3.25 -4.62
CA ASN A 40 10.13 4.47 -4.02
C ASN A 40 10.58 5.79 -4.68
N TRP A 41 11.01 5.76 -5.92
CA TRP A 41 11.39 6.99 -6.63
C TRP A 41 10.21 7.74 -7.25
N SER A 42 9.06 7.09 -7.42
CA SER A 42 7.85 7.76 -7.88
C SER A 42 6.69 7.47 -6.93
N SER A 43 5.77 8.44 -6.87
CA SER A 43 4.45 8.27 -6.26
C SER A 43 3.58 7.30 -7.07
N ASN A 44 2.36 7.09 -6.59
CA ASN A 44 1.35 6.31 -7.30
C ASN A 44 1.06 6.91 -8.68
N GLU A 45 0.93 6.04 -9.69
CA GLU A 45 0.04 6.34 -10.80
C GLU A 45 -1.33 5.76 -10.44
N VAL A 46 -2.25 6.65 -10.10
CA VAL A 46 -3.60 6.32 -9.58
C VAL A 46 -4.50 5.63 -10.65
N GLY A 47 -4.00 5.48 -11.87
CA GLY A 47 -4.73 4.91 -13.00
C GLY A 47 -4.80 3.38 -13.09
N ASP A 48 -4.15 2.63 -12.20
CA ASP A 48 -4.08 1.17 -12.29
C ASP A 48 -5.43 0.52 -11.95
N LYS A 49 -6.35 0.42 -12.92
CA LYS A 49 -7.65 -0.25 -12.71
C LYS A 49 -7.48 -1.77 -12.59
N ALA A 50 -7.44 -2.28 -11.36
CA ALA A 50 -7.40 -3.71 -11.08
C ALA A 50 -8.64 -4.42 -11.65
N GLY A 51 -8.43 -5.44 -12.47
CA GLY A 51 -9.48 -6.37 -12.91
C GLY A 51 -10.24 -6.02 -14.20
N GLU A 52 -10.01 -4.86 -14.82
CA GLU A 52 -10.62 -4.53 -16.12
C GLU A 52 -9.88 -5.15 -17.31
N LYS A 53 -8.54 -5.15 -17.26
CA LYS A 53 -7.65 -5.66 -18.30
C LYS A 53 -6.37 -6.24 -17.70
N TYR A 54 -5.57 -6.88 -18.54
CA TYR A 54 -4.19 -7.21 -18.17
C TYR A 54 -3.38 -5.91 -18.11
N ASN A 55 -2.67 -5.69 -17.01
CA ASN A 55 -1.96 -4.45 -16.68
C ASN A 55 -0.62 -4.74 -16.00
N ASN A 56 0.13 -3.68 -15.72
CA ASN A 56 1.39 -3.69 -14.98
C ASN A 56 1.37 -4.48 -13.65
N LEU A 57 0.31 -4.42 -12.85
CA LEU A 57 0.20 -5.17 -11.60
C LEU A 57 0.17 -6.68 -11.85
N LEU A 58 -0.60 -7.13 -12.85
CA LEU A 58 -0.63 -8.54 -13.25
C LEU A 58 0.68 -8.97 -13.90
N GLU A 59 1.32 -8.10 -14.70
CA GLU A 59 2.63 -8.36 -15.26
C GLU A 59 3.69 -8.50 -14.17
N TYR A 60 3.63 -7.66 -13.14
CA TYR A 60 4.52 -7.75 -12.01
C TYR A 60 4.36 -9.07 -11.25
N MET A 61 3.12 -9.52 -11.00
CA MET A 61 2.86 -10.87 -10.46
C MET A 61 3.39 -11.98 -11.39
N TYR A 62 3.29 -11.80 -12.71
CA TYR A 62 3.84 -12.71 -13.70
C TYR A 62 5.37 -12.77 -13.67
N LEU A 63 6.06 -11.64 -13.43
CA LEU A 63 7.52 -11.62 -13.23
C LEU A 63 7.93 -12.42 -11.99
N TYR A 64 7.18 -12.35 -10.89
CA TYR A 64 7.43 -13.20 -9.71
C TYR A 64 7.32 -14.70 -10.05
N LYS A 65 6.32 -15.08 -10.86
CA LYS A 65 6.21 -16.45 -11.37
C LYS A 65 7.44 -16.84 -12.18
N LYS A 66 7.87 -15.98 -13.11
CA LYS A 66 9.05 -16.24 -13.94
C LYS A 66 10.34 -16.32 -13.13
N VAL A 67 10.46 -15.55 -12.05
CA VAL A 67 11.60 -15.66 -11.12
C VAL A 67 11.66 -17.04 -10.48
N ILE A 68 10.53 -17.57 -10.00
CA ILE A 68 10.47 -18.91 -9.38
C ILE A 68 10.81 -19.99 -10.42
N GLU A 69 10.26 -19.89 -11.62
CA GLU A 69 10.53 -20.83 -12.71
C GLU A 69 12.00 -20.85 -13.14
N LYS A 70 12.67 -19.68 -13.15
CA LYS A 70 14.07 -19.53 -13.61
C LYS A 70 15.10 -19.75 -12.51
N ASN A 71 14.72 -19.60 -11.24
CA ASN A 71 15.64 -19.71 -10.10
C ASN A 71 15.07 -20.64 -9.02
N PRO A 72 14.68 -21.89 -9.36
CA PRO A 72 13.98 -22.77 -8.43
C PRO A 72 14.82 -23.09 -7.19
N GLN A 73 16.15 -23.20 -7.36
CA GLN A 73 17.06 -23.56 -6.28
C GLN A 73 17.00 -22.59 -5.08
N GLN A 74 16.89 -21.28 -5.33
CA GLN A 74 16.75 -20.26 -4.28
C GLN A 74 15.49 -20.43 -3.42
N PHE A 75 14.47 -21.13 -3.89
CA PHE A 75 13.25 -21.39 -3.13
C PHE A 75 13.26 -22.81 -2.53
N ILE A 76 13.82 -23.80 -3.23
CA ILE A 76 13.99 -25.18 -2.72
C ILE A 76 14.86 -25.18 -1.46
N GLU A 77 15.95 -24.41 -1.44
CA GLU A 77 16.84 -24.26 -0.28
C GLU A 77 16.11 -23.75 0.98
N ASN A 78 14.93 -23.14 0.80
CA ASN A 78 14.09 -22.64 1.89
C ASN A 78 12.92 -23.59 2.20
N GLY A 79 13.00 -24.85 1.77
CA GLY A 79 11.97 -25.86 1.98
C GLY A 79 10.69 -25.64 1.17
N ARG A 80 10.73 -24.85 0.09
CA ARG A 80 9.54 -24.54 -0.71
C ARG A 80 9.33 -25.52 -1.86
N ASN A 81 8.08 -25.83 -2.17
CA ASN A 81 7.68 -26.66 -3.29
C ASN A 81 7.41 -25.82 -4.54
N ILE A 82 8.33 -25.89 -5.51
CA ILE A 82 8.28 -25.08 -6.75
C ILE A 82 7.00 -25.30 -7.55
N LYS A 83 6.52 -26.54 -7.64
CA LYS A 83 5.29 -26.85 -8.39
C LYS A 83 4.09 -26.17 -7.72
N LYS A 84 3.95 -26.31 -6.39
CA LYS A 84 2.87 -25.67 -5.63
C LYS A 84 2.95 -24.14 -5.68
N LEU A 85 4.14 -23.57 -5.52
CA LEU A 85 4.37 -22.12 -5.67
C LEU A 85 3.92 -21.60 -7.04
N THR A 86 4.33 -22.29 -8.10
CA THR A 86 3.97 -21.96 -9.48
C THR A 86 2.46 -22.09 -9.69
N ASP A 87 1.83 -23.13 -9.15
CA ASP A 87 0.38 -23.34 -9.20
C ASP A 87 -0.39 -22.26 -8.44
N SER A 88 0.09 -21.84 -7.27
CA SER A 88 -0.49 -20.74 -6.49
C SER A 88 -0.37 -19.39 -7.20
N LEU A 89 0.76 -19.12 -7.86
CA LEU A 89 0.91 -17.93 -8.70
C LEU A 89 0.04 -17.97 -9.95
N ASN A 90 -0.05 -19.11 -10.63
CA ASN A 90 -0.98 -19.27 -11.75
C ASN A 90 -2.43 -19.03 -11.31
N SER A 91 -2.84 -19.56 -10.17
CA SER A 91 -4.16 -19.33 -9.58
C SER A 91 -4.36 -17.85 -9.21
N SER A 92 -3.36 -17.22 -8.60
CA SER A 92 -3.37 -15.81 -8.20
C SER A 92 -3.52 -14.88 -9.39
N ILE A 93 -2.68 -15.04 -10.43
CA ILE A 93 -2.75 -14.24 -11.67
C ILE A 93 -4.06 -14.51 -12.39
N GLY A 94 -4.46 -15.78 -12.51
CA GLY A 94 -5.68 -16.18 -13.20
C GLY A 94 -6.94 -15.62 -12.55
N CYS A 95 -7.08 -15.70 -11.22
CA CYS A 95 -8.22 -15.12 -10.54
C CYS A 95 -8.15 -13.59 -10.49
N SER A 96 -6.95 -12.99 -10.45
CA SER A 96 -6.74 -11.53 -10.49
C SER A 96 -6.88 -10.93 -11.89
N TYR A 97 -6.89 -11.76 -12.92
CA TYR A 97 -7.29 -11.39 -14.29
C TYR A 97 -8.80 -11.58 -14.48
N ASP A 98 -9.37 -12.72 -14.06
CA ASP A 98 -10.79 -13.03 -14.26
C ASP A 98 -11.43 -13.65 -13.01
N ASN A 99 -12.35 -12.89 -12.40
CA ASN A 99 -13.01 -13.27 -11.15
C ASN A 99 -13.84 -14.56 -11.25
N ARG A 100 -14.19 -15.04 -12.45
CA ARG A 100 -14.91 -16.30 -12.63
C ARG A 100 -14.13 -17.50 -12.08
N TYR A 101 -12.80 -17.42 -12.07
CA TYR A 101 -11.94 -18.49 -11.55
C TYR A 101 -11.76 -18.44 -10.03
N PHE A 102 -12.02 -17.28 -9.40
CA PHE A 102 -11.70 -17.03 -8.00
C PHE A 102 -12.21 -18.10 -7.03
N LYS A 103 -13.52 -18.44 -7.10
CA LYS A 103 -14.11 -19.45 -6.21
C LYS A 103 -13.47 -20.83 -6.38
N SER A 104 -13.09 -21.19 -7.61
CA SER A 104 -12.45 -22.47 -7.88
C SER A 104 -11.01 -22.48 -7.36
N CYS A 105 -10.26 -21.38 -7.56
CA CYS A 105 -8.92 -21.23 -7.00
C CYS A 105 -8.92 -21.29 -5.46
N MET A 106 -9.89 -20.63 -4.81
CA MET A 106 -9.98 -20.62 -3.34
C MET A 106 -10.35 -21.98 -2.75
N LYS A 107 -11.20 -22.76 -3.45
CA LYS A 107 -11.51 -24.14 -3.04
C LYS A 107 -10.28 -25.05 -3.09
N ASP A 108 -9.36 -24.81 -4.02
CA ASP A 108 -8.15 -25.60 -4.23
C ASP A 108 -7.04 -25.29 -3.23
N LEU A 109 -7.23 -24.28 -2.37
CA LEU A 109 -6.29 -24.02 -1.30
C LEU A 109 -6.22 -25.23 -0.37
N ILE A 110 -4.99 -25.59 -0.01
CA ILE A 110 -4.64 -26.70 0.87
C ILE A 110 -4.46 -26.12 2.27
N ASN A 111 -5.14 -26.71 3.25
CA ASN A 111 -5.08 -26.25 4.62
C ASN A 111 -3.66 -26.41 5.20
N ASN A 112 -3.18 -25.38 5.90
CA ASN A 112 -1.86 -25.30 6.55
C ASN A 112 -0.66 -25.47 5.60
N ASP A 113 -0.84 -25.26 4.29
CA ASP A 113 0.26 -25.30 3.32
C ASP A 113 0.72 -23.89 2.94
N PRO A 114 1.94 -23.47 3.31
CA PRO A 114 2.45 -22.13 3.01
C PRO A 114 2.67 -21.87 1.52
N ASP A 115 2.77 -22.91 0.69
CA ASP A 115 2.85 -22.81 -0.77
C ASP A 115 1.48 -22.81 -1.44
N SER A 116 0.40 -22.91 -0.66
CA SER A 116 -0.98 -22.83 -1.11
C SER A 116 -1.60 -21.48 -0.72
N PHE A 117 -1.63 -20.54 -1.66
CA PHE A 117 -2.12 -19.19 -1.42
C PHE A 117 -2.74 -18.56 -2.66
N LEU A 118 -3.53 -17.50 -2.45
CA LEU A 118 -3.88 -16.54 -3.49
C LEU A 118 -3.38 -15.15 -3.10
N VAL A 119 -2.72 -14.45 -4.03
CA VAL A 119 -2.47 -13.02 -3.95
C VAL A 119 -3.41 -12.31 -4.92
N VAL A 120 -4.24 -11.40 -4.40
CA VAL A 120 -5.24 -10.68 -5.21
C VAL A 120 -5.18 -9.18 -4.93
N PRO A 121 -4.69 -8.35 -5.88
CA PRO A 121 -4.81 -6.91 -5.75
C PRO A 121 -6.27 -6.47 -5.90
N ILE A 122 -6.70 -5.58 -5.02
CA ILE A 122 -8.00 -4.92 -5.06
C ILE A 122 -7.80 -3.41 -4.89
N ILE A 123 -8.81 -2.64 -5.26
CA ILE A 123 -8.87 -1.19 -5.14
C ILE A 123 -10.16 -0.83 -4.45
N TYR A 124 -10.10 0.23 -3.68
CA TYR A 124 -11.26 0.87 -3.10
C TYR A 124 -11.01 2.39 -3.16
N SER A 125 -12.03 3.17 -3.54
CA SER A 125 -11.84 4.61 -3.83
C SER A 125 -11.61 5.36 -2.53
N GLN A 126 -10.74 6.37 -2.52
CA GLN A 126 -10.91 7.57 -1.72
C GLN A 126 -11.51 8.66 -2.64
N GLU A 127 -12.19 9.64 -2.07
CA GLU A 127 -12.54 10.86 -2.78
C GLU A 127 -11.93 11.98 -1.96
N THR A 128 -10.95 12.66 -2.55
CA THR A 128 -10.33 13.87 -2.01
C THR A 128 -11.15 15.06 -2.50
N SER A 129 -11.42 15.98 -1.58
CA SER A 129 -12.30 17.11 -1.82
C SER A 129 -11.54 18.26 -2.48
N GLU A 130 -10.99 18.03 -3.66
CA GLU A 130 -10.71 19.05 -4.67
C GLU A 130 -10.07 18.38 -5.87
N HIS A 131 -10.59 18.69 -7.05
CA HIS A 131 -10.22 18.13 -8.36
C HIS A 131 -10.87 16.77 -8.65
N SER A 132 -11.45 16.68 -9.83
CA SER A 132 -12.34 15.61 -10.32
C SER A 132 -11.66 14.25 -10.56
N SER A 133 -10.58 13.93 -9.85
CA SER A 133 -9.92 12.63 -9.87
C SER A 133 -10.40 11.75 -8.72
N ARG A 134 -11.04 10.62 -9.06
CA ARG A 134 -11.28 9.55 -8.10
C ARG A 134 -9.94 8.91 -7.73
N ASP A 135 -9.41 9.23 -6.55
CA ASP A 135 -8.16 8.64 -6.11
C ASP A 135 -8.38 7.26 -5.48
N GLY A 136 -8.06 6.19 -6.22
CA GLY A 136 -8.20 4.81 -5.75
C GLY A 136 -7.04 4.38 -4.84
N HIS A 137 -7.34 3.87 -3.65
CA HIS A 137 -6.34 3.16 -2.84
C HIS A 137 -6.33 1.68 -3.18
N SER A 138 -5.14 1.16 -3.51
CA SER A 138 -4.97 -0.26 -3.82
C SER A 138 -4.39 -1.01 -2.63
N VAL A 139 -4.97 -2.15 -2.27
CA VAL A 139 -4.40 -3.10 -1.31
C VAL A 139 -4.26 -4.47 -1.95
N SER A 140 -3.42 -5.32 -1.36
CA SER A 140 -3.26 -6.70 -1.84
C SER A 140 -3.74 -7.68 -0.78
N LEU A 141 -4.62 -8.58 -1.17
CA LEU A 141 -5.10 -9.65 -0.31
C LEU A 141 -4.20 -10.86 -0.43
N ILE A 142 -3.88 -11.49 0.70
CA ILE A 142 -3.35 -12.85 0.77
C ILE A 142 -4.46 -13.73 1.32
N ILE A 143 -4.78 -14.82 0.63
CA ILE A 143 -5.83 -15.75 1.03
C ILE A 143 -5.20 -17.12 1.19
N GLN A 144 -5.31 -17.67 2.40
CA GLN A 144 -4.79 -18.98 2.77
C GLN A 144 -5.83 -19.74 3.60
N LYS A 145 -5.71 -21.06 3.62
CA LYS A 145 -6.44 -21.90 4.57
C LYS A 145 -5.51 -22.28 5.70
N GLU A 146 -5.89 -21.92 6.90
CA GLU A 146 -5.14 -22.21 8.12
C GLU A 146 -6.12 -22.63 9.20
N ASP A 147 -5.81 -23.72 9.90
CA ASP A 147 -6.62 -24.24 11.00
C ASP A 147 -8.08 -24.55 10.57
N ASN A 148 -8.26 -25.01 9.32
CA ASN A 148 -9.56 -25.23 8.66
C ASN A 148 -10.43 -23.95 8.56
N LYS A 149 -9.80 -22.78 8.62
CA LYS A 149 -10.42 -21.47 8.38
C LYS A 149 -9.83 -20.84 7.13
N ILE A 150 -10.58 -19.94 6.52
CA ILE A 150 -10.06 -19.07 5.46
C ILE A 150 -9.55 -17.80 6.12
N LYS A 151 -8.25 -17.54 6.01
CA LYS A 151 -7.63 -16.28 6.47
C LYS A 151 -7.41 -15.37 5.27
N VAL A 152 -8.04 -14.19 5.30
CA VAL A 152 -7.85 -13.12 4.31
C VAL A 152 -7.04 -12.02 4.97
N ARG A 153 -5.75 -11.96 4.64
CA ARG A 153 -4.84 -10.92 5.12
C ARG A 153 -4.84 -9.77 4.13
N VAL A 154 -4.91 -8.54 4.62
CA VAL A 154 -4.84 -7.35 3.77
C VAL A 154 -3.51 -6.68 3.99
N CYS A 155 -2.69 -6.65 2.93
CA CYS A 155 -1.44 -5.91 2.90
C CYS A 155 -1.72 -4.45 2.57
N ASN A 156 -1.61 -3.58 3.56
CA ASN A 156 -1.83 -2.14 3.44
C ASN A 156 -0.60 -1.36 3.96
N LYS A 157 0.46 -1.31 3.15
CA LYS A 157 1.68 -0.56 3.45
C LYS A 157 1.45 0.97 3.45
N GLY A 158 0.35 1.43 2.84
CA GLY A 158 -0.03 2.85 2.79
C GLY A 158 -0.73 3.36 4.04
N GLY A 159 -1.10 2.49 4.99
CA GLY A 159 -1.61 2.92 6.30
C GLY A 159 -2.99 3.58 6.31
N GLN A 160 -3.85 3.33 5.30
CA GLN A 160 -5.21 3.89 5.27
C GLN A 160 -6.19 3.12 6.17
N LEU A 161 -7.01 3.86 6.96
CA LEU A 161 -8.08 3.37 7.87
C LEU A 161 -8.88 2.21 7.29
N VAL A 162 -9.00 1.18 8.13
CA VAL A 162 -9.91 0.07 7.93
C VAL A 162 -11.17 0.45 8.70
N PRO A 163 -12.38 0.38 8.09
CA PRO A 163 -13.60 1.01 8.58
C PRO A 163 -14.06 0.71 10.01
N ASN A 164 -13.50 -0.29 10.68
CA ASN A 164 -14.14 -0.94 11.83
C ASN A 164 -13.30 -1.01 13.11
N GLU A 165 -12.08 -0.47 13.14
CA GLU A 165 -11.58 0.07 14.40
C GLU A 165 -12.19 1.46 14.55
N ARG A 166 -13.49 1.51 14.91
CA ARG A 166 -13.94 2.71 15.60
C ARG A 166 -13.03 2.82 16.82
N PRO A 167 -12.39 3.98 17.06
CA PRO A 167 -11.80 4.22 18.36
C PRO A 167 -12.82 3.80 19.41
N LEU A 168 -12.37 3.24 20.54
CA LEU A 168 -13.21 3.22 21.73
C LEU A 168 -13.46 4.67 22.08
N ILE A 169 -14.52 5.23 21.48
CA ILE A 169 -15.04 6.55 21.77
C ILE A 169 -15.62 6.38 23.16
N ASP A 170 -14.83 6.77 24.16
CA ASP A 170 -15.41 7.20 25.43
C ASP A 170 -16.56 8.16 25.09
N GLN A 171 -17.71 8.04 25.76
CA GLN A 171 -19.06 8.50 25.32
C GLN A 171 -19.21 10.02 25.03
N LYS A 172 -18.11 10.76 24.94
CA LYS A 172 -17.97 12.21 24.79
C LYS A 172 -17.93 12.74 23.35
N ILE A 173 -17.87 11.87 22.33
CA ILE A 173 -17.76 12.31 20.92
C ILE A 173 -18.97 11.83 20.12
N SER A 174 -19.63 12.76 19.44
CA SER A 174 -20.68 12.42 18.47
C SER A 174 -20.06 11.81 17.19
N VAL A 175 -20.80 10.92 16.53
CA VAL A 175 -20.41 10.32 15.23
C VAL A 175 -20.01 11.40 14.21
N GLU A 176 -20.71 12.53 14.23
CA GLU A 176 -20.49 13.69 13.36
C GLU A 176 -19.13 14.38 13.60
N LYS A 177 -18.64 14.40 14.85
CA LYS A 177 -17.29 14.90 15.19
C LYS A 177 -16.20 13.93 14.77
N LEU A 178 -16.45 12.62 14.89
CA LEU A 178 -15.51 11.61 14.44
C LEU A 178 -15.33 11.63 12.92
N ASP A 179 -16.43 11.81 12.18
CA ASP A 179 -16.42 11.90 10.72
C ASP A 179 -15.68 13.15 10.22
N LYS A 180 -15.77 14.28 10.95
CA LYS A 180 -14.95 15.49 10.69
C LYS A 180 -13.46 15.26 10.92
N ILE A 181 -13.08 14.55 11.99
CA ILE A 181 -11.68 14.22 12.27
C ILE A 181 -11.12 13.23 11.24
N ALA A 182 -11.93 12.26 10.82
CA ALA A 182 -11.57 11.34 9.74
C ALA A 182 -11.42 12.06 8.39
N MET A 183 -12.25 13.09 8.10
CA MET A 183 -12.10 13.97 6.94
C MET A 183 -10.77 14.75 6.97
N LEU A 184 -10.37 15.30 8.12
CA LEU A 184 -9.08 15.98 8.29
C LEU A 184 -7.88 15.04 8.06
N HIS A 185 -8.07 13.74 8.30
CA HIS A 185 -7.06 12.70 8.12
C HIS A 185 -6.96 12.13 6.69
N GLN A 186 -7.72 12.65 5.73
CA GLN A 186 -7.34 12.54 4.32
C GLN A 186 -6.08 13.38 4.09
N TRP A 187 -4.93 12.87 4.54
CA TRP A 187 -3.60 13.50 4.61
C TRP A 187 -3.21 14.27 3.33
N GLU A 188 -3.75 13.86 2.18
CA GLU A 188 -3.56 14.53 0.90
C GLU A 188 -4.21 15.93 0.87
N ASN A 189 -5.41 16.13 1.41
CA ASN A 189 -6.08 17.44 1.45
C ASN A 189 -5.43 18.42 2.44
N TRP A 190 -4.83 17.94 3.54
CA TRP A 190 -4.08 18.81 4.47
C TRP A 190 -2.88 19.48 3.78
N CYS A 191 -2.26 18.78 2.83
CA CYS A 191 -1.15 19.32 2.03
C CYS A 191 -1.61 20.36 0.99
N ASP A 192 -2.91 20.40 0.65
CA ASP A 192 -3.47 21.29 -0.36
C ASP A 192 -3.97 22.62 0.23
N PHE A 193 -4.24 22.68 1.55
CA PHE A 193 -4.47 23.96 2.22
C PHE A 193 -3.21 24.82 2.17
N SER A 194 -3.39 26.10 1.84
CA SER A 194 -2.35 27.10 2.08
C SER A 194 -2.05 27.17 3.58
N ASP A 195 -0.84 27.57 3.94
CA ASP A 195 -0.44 27.65 5.35
C ASP A 195 -1.32 28.64 6.13
N THR A 196 -1.88 29.64 5.44
CA THR A 196 -2.90 30.56 5.97
C THR A 196 -4.18 29.83 6.38
N GLU A 197 -4.73 28.96 5.53
CA GLU A 197 -5.97 28.24 5.82
C GLU A 197 -5.78 27.21 6.95
N LYS A 198 -4.60 26.58 7.02
CA LYS A 198 -4.23 25.70 8.12
C LYS A 198 -4.19 26.46 9.44
N VAL A 199 -3.59 27.66 9.45
CA VAL A 199 -3.47 28.53 10.63
C VAL A 199 -4.83 29.06 11.06
N GLU A 200 -5.66 29.55 10.14
CA GLU A 200 -7.01 30.02 10.42
C GLU A 200 -7.89 28.90 11.01
N PHE A 201 -7.76 27.69 10.48
CA PHE A 201 -8.44 26.52 11.04
C PHE A 201 -8.00 26.23 12.48
N TRP A 202 -6.69 26.15 12.77
CA TRP A 202 -6.20 25.91 14.13
C TRP A 202 -6.59 27.02 15.10
N ASN A 203 -6.56 28.27 14.66
CA ASN A 203 -6.97 29.42 15.46
C ASN A 203 -8.48 29.48 15.71
N SER A 204 -9.27 28.79 14.90
CA SER A 204 -10.72 28.68 15.09
C SER A 204 -11.13 27.63 16.13
N LEU A 205 -10.20 26.77 16.56
CA LEU A 205 -10.44 25.75 17.57
C LEU A 205 -10.20 26.32 18.98
N SER A 206 -11.08 26.00 19.93
CA SER A 206 -10.80 26.24 21.34
C SER A 206 -9.60 25.40 21.83
N GLU A 207 -9.00 25.77 22.98
CA GLU A 207 -7.93 24.99 23.59
C GLU A 207 -8.36 23.53 23.89
N GLN A 208 -9.61 23.35 24.32
CA GLN A 208 -10.18 22.03 24.55
C GLN A 208 -10.30 21.24 23.25
N GLU A 209 -10.77 21.87 22.17
CA GLU A 209 -10.88 21.24 20.85
C GLU A 209 -9.51 20.92 20.24
N THR A 210 -8.52 21.78 20.47
CA THR A 210 -7.13 21.55 20.05
C THR A 210 -6.53 20.36 20.80
N SER A 211 -6.68 20.33 22.13
CA SER A 211 -6.23 19.21 22.97
C SER A 211 -6.94 17.91 22.60
N ASP A 212 -8.24 17.97 22.35
CA ASP A 212 -9.05 16.82 21.94
C ASP A 212 -8.63 16.31 20.56
N CYS A 213 -8.47 17.18 19.55
CA CYS A 213 -7.93 16.83 18.23
C CYS A 213 -6.56 16.15 18.33
N LEU A 214 -5.65 16.68 19.16
CA LEU A 214 -4.34 16.09 19.39
C LEU A 214 -4.42 14.71 20.05
N ASN A 215 -5.28 14.56 21.06
CA ASN A 215 -5.53 13.28 21.72
C ASN A 215 -6.15 12.27 20.74
N TYR A 216 -7.06 12.70 19.87
CA TYR A 216 -7.66 11.83 18.85
C TYR A 216 -6.71 11.46 17.72
N SER A 217 -5.81 12.35 17.31
CA SER A 217 -4.71 12.00 16.40
C SER A 217 -3.78 10.96 17.03
N VAL A 218 -3.50 11.06 18.34
CA VAL A 218 -2.73 10.05 19.08
C VAL A 218 -3.49 8.72 19.16
N GLU A 219 -4.80 8.73 19.40
CA GLU A 219 -5.64 7.51 19.39
C GLU A 219 -5.78 6.87 18.00
N LEU A 220 -5.89 7.67 16.94
CA LEU A 220 -5.89 7.19 15.56
C LEU A 220 -4.52 6.65 15.16
N GLU A 221 -3.42 7.29 15.58
CA GLU A 221 -2.07 6.77 15.43
C GLU A 221 -1.90 5.42 16.15
N LYS A 222 -2.50 5.21 17.33
CA LYS A 222 -2.50 3.91 18.05
C LYS A 222 -3.16 2.77 17.27
N LEU A 223 -4.08 3.08 16.34
CA LEU A 223 -4.66 2.07 15.43
C LEU A 223 -3.60 1.56 14.44
N TRP A 224 -2.74 2.46 13.95
CA TRP A 224 -1.68 2.16 12.98
C TRP A 224 -0.39 1.68 13.58
N LEU A 225 -0.08 2.21 14.76
CA LEU A 225 1.18 2.10 15.45
C LEU A 225 0.92 1.41 16.77
N ASP A 226 1.48 0.23 16.95
CA ASP A 226 1.72 -0.25 18.30
C ASP A 226 2.75 0.71 18.92
N LEU A 227 2.27 1.65 19.75
CA LEU A 227 3.10 2.67 20.40
C LEU A 227 4.10 2.06 21.38
N ASP A 228 3.71 0.96 22.05
CA ASP A 228 4.59 0.21 22.94
C ASP A 228 5.73 -0.43 22.15
N ALA A 229 5.44 -0.95 20.96
CA ALA A 229 6.41 -1.59 20.07
C ALA A 229 7.14 -0.60 19.16
N ARG A 230 6.59 0.60 18.98
CA ARG A 230 6.94 1.56 17.93
C ARG A 230 6.90 0.94 16.52
N GLN A 231 5.94 0.05 16.25
CA GLN A 231 5.79 -0.67 14.98
C GLN A 231 4.45 -0.37 14.33
N LEU A 232 4.37 -0.50 13.00
CA LEU A 232 3.06 -0.44 12.33
C LEU A 232 2.39 -1.80 12.26
N LYS A 233 1.07 -1.78 12.10
CA LYS A 233 0.26 -2.96 11.81
C LYS A 233 -0.17 -3.01 10.33
N PRO A 234 0.74 -3.27 9.37
CA PRO A 234 0.44 -3.19 7.93
C PRO A 234 -0.42 -4.35 7.41
N ILE A 235 -0.63 -5.38 8.24
CA ILE A 235 -1.37 -6.59 7.90
C ILE A 235 -2.46 -6.80 8.95
N TYR A 236 -3.70 -6.71 8.50
CA TYR A 236 -4.87 -7.12 9.26
C TYR A 236 -5.52 -8.32 8.60
N VAL A 237 -6.13 -9.18 9.42
CA VAL A 237 -6.59 -10.51 9.04
C VAL A 237 -8.06 -10.66 9.38
N TYR A 238 -8.83 -11.02 8.36
CA TYR A 238 -10.20 -11.49 8.51
C TYR A 238 -10.21 -13.01 8.49
N VAL A 239 -10.82 -13.61 9.52
CA VAL A 239 -10.94 -15.07 9.65
C VAL A 239 -12.37 -15.48 9.31
N PHE A 240 -12.54 -16.47 8.46
CA PHE A 240 -13.84 -16.99 8.04
C PHE A 240 -13.92 -18.50 8.23
N GLU A 241 -15.13 -19.02 8.48
CA GLU A 241 -15.42 -20.44 8.33
C GLU A 241 -15.21 -20.90 6.89
N GLU A 242 -14.74 -22.13 6.68
CA GLU A 242 -14.71 -22.75 5.36
C GLU A 242 -16.12 -23.19 4.93
N SER A 243 -16.95 -22.22 4.56
CA SER A 243 -18.34 -22.42 4.13
C SER A 243 -18.60 -21.86 2.74
N LYS A 244 -19.66 -22.34 2.09
CA LYS A 244 -20.09 -21.83 0.77
C LYS A 244 -20.45 -20.34 0.87
N GLU A 245 -21.06 -19.94 1.98
CA GLU A 245 -21.50 -18.59 2.30
C GLU A 245 -20.29 -17.65 2.44
N SER A 246 -19.27 -18.06 3.19
CA SER A 246 -18.02 -17.29 3.35
C SER A 246 -17.29 -17.14 2.03
N ILE A 247 -17.21 -18.22 1.24
CA ILE A 247 -16.62 -18.20 -0.10
C ILE A 247 -17.36 -17.22 -1.04
N GLU A 248 -18.69 -17.16 -0.95
CA GLU A 248 -19.50 -16.21 -1.73
C GLU A 248 -19.26 -14.77 -1.29
N ALA A 249 -19.18 -14.53 0.02
CA ALA A 249 -18.95 -13.20 0.59
C ALA A 249 -17.57 -12.64 0.19
N ILE A 250 -16.51 -13.44 0.36
CA ILE A 250 -15.15 -13.09 -0.06
C ILE A 250 -15.10 -12.85 -1.58
N SER A 251 -15.70 -13.74 -2.37
CA SER A 251 -15.74 -13.59 -3.83
C SER A 251 -16.47 -12.32 -4.28
N LYS A 252 -17.56 -11.94 -3.59
CA LYS A 252 -18.27 -10.68 -3.86
C LYS A 252 -17.42 -9.47 -3.51
N ALA A 253 -16.78 -9.46 -2.34
CA ALA A 253 -15.90 -8.37 -1.92
C ALA A 253 -14.78 -8.12 -2.94
N ILE A 254 -14.10 -9.20 -3.35
CA ILE A 254 -13.00 -9.14 -4.32
C ILE A 254 -13.46 -8.71 -5.71
N ARG A 255 -14.62 -9.21 -6.16
CA ARG A 255 -15.21 -8.77 -7.43
C ARG A 255 -15.40 -7.26 -7.48
N ILE A 256 -15.97 -6.70 -6.42
CA ILE A 256 -16.26 -5.26 -6.33
C ILE A 256 -14.95 -4.48 -6.24
N GLY A 257 -14.01 -4.92 -5.41
CA GLY A 257 -12.70 -4.27 -5.30
C GLY A 257 -11.84 -4.38 -6.57
N ARG A 258 -12.19 -5.27 -7.50
CA ARG A 258 -11.56 -5.38 -8.82
C ARG A 258 -12.37 -4.71 -9.93
N ASN A 259 -13.15 -3.69 -9.57
CA ASN A 259 -14.02 -2.93 -10.45
C ASN A 259 -14.86 -3.77 -11.42
N THR A 260 -15.33 -4.95 -10.98
CA THR A 260 -16.20 -5.84 -11.79
C THR A 260 -17.56 -6.10 -11.11
N PRO A 261 -18.23 -5.09 -10.51
CA PRO A 261 -19.48 -5.30 -9.80
C PRO A 261 -20.58 -5.82 -10.74
N LYS A 262 -21.43 -6.72 -10.23
CA LYS A 262 -22.69 -7.09 -10.91
C LYS A 262 -23.75 -6.01 -10.66
N TRP A 263 -24.77 -5.95 -11.51
CA TRP A 263 -25.92 -5.05 -11.31
C TRP A 263 -26.56 -5.17 -9.90
N ARG A 264 -26.65 -6.40 -9.35
CA ARG A 264 -27.14 -6.61 -7.98
C ARG A 264 -26.19 -6.08 -6.90
N ASP A 265 -24.89 -6.04 -7.17
CA ASP A 265 -23.92 -5.42 -6.27
C ASP A 265 -24.16 -3.92 -6.20
N MET A 266 -24.41 -3.29 -7.36
CA MET A 266 -24.79 -1.89 -7.44
C MET A 266 -26.05 -1.63 -6.59
N ILE A 267 -27.10 -2.46 -6.71
CA ILE A 267 -28.29 -2.36 -5.84
C ILE A 267 -27.96 -2.48 -4.36
N SER A 268 -27.11 -3.42 -3.95
CA SER A 268 -26.70 -3.51 -2.54
C SER A 268 -25.82 -2.35 -2.07
N LEU A 269 -25.05 -1.73 -2.97
CA LEU A 269 -24.34 -0.49 -2.73
C LEU A 269 -25.31 0.71 -2.61
N PHE A 270 -26.51 0.60 -3.18
CA PHE A 270 -27.58 1.61 -3.13
C PHE A 270 -28.54 1.47 -1.92
N ARG A 271 -28.62 0.29 -1.27
CA ARG A 271 -29.68 -0.04 -0.30
C ARG A 271 -29.33 0.15 1.19
N ASP A 272 -28.09 0.48 1.54
CA ASP A 272 -27.70 0.79 2.93
C ASP A 272 -28.14 2.24 3.30
N LYS A 273 -29.45 2.34 3.61
CA LYS A 273 -30.24 3.41 4.28
C LYS A 273 -30.01 4.88 3.85
N ASP A 274 -31.10 5.44 3.27
CA ASP A 274 -31.48 6.86 3.09
C ASP A 274 -31.10 7.62 1.80
N VAL A 275 -31.18 7.02 0.60
CA VAL A 275 -30.95 7.76 -0.66
C VAL A 275 -31.98 7.48 -1.76
N SER A 276 -32.51 8.55 -2.36
CA SER A 276 -33.29 8.50 -3.60
C SER A 276 -32.40 8.72 -4.83
N LEU A 277 -32.85 8.26 -6.00
CA LEU A 277 -32.14 8.41 -7.29
C LEU A 277 -31.76 9.86 -7.63
N MET A 278 -32.46 10.85 -7.06
CA MET A 278 -32.26 12.28 -7.33
C MET A 278 -31.08 12.91 -6.58
N THR A 279 -30.65 12.35 -5.45
CA THR A 279 -29.56 12.92 -4.63
C THR A 279 -28.18 12.81 -5.30
N ILE A 280 -28.06 11.92 -6.30
CA ILE A 280 -26.85 11.69 -7.11
C ILE A 280 -26.37 12.96 -7.83
N PHE A 281 -27.27 13.90 -8.13
CA PHE A 281 -26.95 15.12 -8.88
C PHE A 281 -26.79 16.38 -8.01
N LYS A 282 -26.99 16.29 -6.70
CA LYS A 282 -27.08 17.47 -5.82
C LYS A 282 -26.25 17.44 -4.54
N ASP A 283 -25.58 16.34 -4.22
CA ASP A 283 -24.90 16.23 -2.93
C ASP A 283 -23.55 16.97 -2.93
N LYS A 284 -23.57 18.21 -2.41
CA LYS A 284 -22.39 19.07 -2.24
C LYS A 284 -21.65 18.82 -0.91
N ASN A 285 -22.20 18.00 0.00
CA ASN A 285 -21.73 17.92 1.40
C ASN A 285 -21.06 16.57 1.79
N PHE A 286 -20.65 15.74 0.84
CA PHE A 286 -19.62 14.68 0.97
C PHE A 286 -19.67 13.66 2.15
N LEU A 287 -20.70 13.63 3.00
CA LEU A 287 -20.87 12.60 4.04
C LEU A 287 -21.41 11.26 3.50
N TYR A 288 -21.98 11.25 2.29
CA TYR A 288 -22.60 10.08 1.66
C TYR A 288 -21.58 9.04 1.11
N TYR A 289 -20.34 9.47 0.83
CA TYR A 289 -19.35 8.66 0.11
C TYR A 289 -18.52 7.70 0.99
N HIS A 290 -18.40 7.97 2.30
CA HIS A 290 -17.64 7.14 3.25
C HIS A 290 -18.13 5.67 3.34
N LYS A 291 -19.42 5.40 3.09
CA LYS A 291 -19.99 4.04 3.15
C LYS A 291 -19.68 3.17 1.92
N LYS A 292 -19.32 3.77 0.78
CA LYS A 292 -19.05 3.07 -0.50
C LYS A 292 -17.56 2.91 -0.79
N ILE A 293 -16.76 3.86 -0.31
CA ILE A 293 -15.31 3.99 -0.51
C ILE A 293 -14.54 2.75 -0.02
N GLU A 294 -14.93 2.13 1.10
CA GLU A 294 -14.24 0.95 1.68
C GLU A 294 -15.04 -0.36 1.54
N TYR A 295 -16.03 -0.39 0.64
CA TYR A 295 -17.00 -1.49 0.57
C TYR A 295 -16.39 -2.90 0.50
N PRO A 296 -15.33 -3.17 -0.30
CA PRO A 296 -14.71 -4.48 -0.32
C PRO A 296 -14.24 -4.95 1.07
N LEU A 297 -13.60 -4.05 1.83
CA LEU A 297 -13.08 -4.36 3.16
C LEU A 297 -14.20 -4.46 4.21
N LYS A 298 -15.18 -3.55 4.16
CA LYS A 298 -16.37 -3.62 5.01
C LYS A 298 -17.16 -4.91 4.77
N LYS A 299 -17.22 -5.37 3.53
CA LYS A 299 -17.88 -6.63 3.17
C LYS A 299 -17.14 -7.84 3.71
N LEU A 300 -15.81 -7.85 3.67
CA LEU A 300 -15.00 -8.88 4.32
C LEU A 300 -15.27 -8.89 5.83
N HIS A 301 -15.14 -7.74 6.48
CA HIS A 301 -15.34 -7.62 7.92
C HIS A 301 -16.72 -8.12 8.39
N ARG A 302 -17.80 -7.68 7.75
CA ARG A 302 -19.18 -8.06 8.12
C ARG A 302 -19.43 -9.58 8.09
N HIS A 303 -18.66 -10.32 7.30
CA HIS A 303 -18.80 -11.77 7.13
C HIS A 303 -17.70 -12.55 7.84
N ALA A 304 -16.72 -11.87 8.42
CA ALA A 304 -15.64 -12.50 9.17
C ALA A 304 -16.13 -12.86 10.57
N MET A 305 -15.61 -13.98 11.10
CA MET A 305 -15.80 -14.37 12.50
C MET A 305 -14.92 -13.54 13.43
N GLU A 306 -13.71 -13.22 12.97
CA GLU A 306 -12.69 -12.51 13.72
C GLU A 306 -11.99 -11.52 12.79
N CYS A 307 -11.63 -10.36 13.34
CA CYS A 307 -10.75 -9.38 12.70
C CYS A 307 -9.64 -9.05 13.69
N LYS A 308 -8.38 -9.28 13.30
CA LYS A 308 -7.21 -8.99 14.15
C LYS A 308 -6.04 -8.47 13.33
N PHE A 309 -5.09 -7.83 13.99
CA PHE A 309 -3.80 -7.50 13.40
C PHE A 309 -2.80 -8.61 13.69
N GLU A 310 -1.96 -8.92 12.71
CA GLU A 310 -0.80 -9.77 12.96
C GLU A 310 0.38 -8.90 13.41
N ASN A 311 1.09 -9.37 14.44
CA ASN A 311 2.24 -8.68 15.03
C ASN A 311 3.47 -8.82 14.15
N TYR A 312 3.49 -8.08 13.04
CA TYR A 312 4.62 -8.02 12.12
C TYR A 312 5.51 -6.80 12.37
N ALA A 313 6.80 -7.04 12.56
CA ALA A 313 7.82 -6.01 12.52
C ALA A 313 7.94 -5.45 11.10
N ALA A 314 7.34 -4.28 10.89
CA ALA A 314 7.34 -3.58 9.61
C ALA A 314 7.72 -2.11 9.75
N SER A 315 8.54 -1.63 8.81
CA SER A 315 8.72 -0.20 8.56
C SER A 315 7.72 0.24 7.49
N SER A 316 6.81 1.17 7.81
CA SER A 316 6.00 1.84 6.78
C SER A 316 6.90 2.74 5.97
N GLN A 317 6.41 3.07 4.79
CA GLN A 317 6.74 4.34 4.17
C GLN A 317 5.42 5.09 4.15
N MET A 318 5.36 6.25 4.79
CA MET A 318 4.16 7.09 4.85
C MET A 318 3.84 7.77 3.51
N ILE A 319 4.50 7.37 2.41
CA ILE A 319 4.41 8.05 1.11
C ILE A 319 4.12 7.04 0.00
N GLY A 320 3.17 7.43 -0.86
CA GLY A 320 2.39 6.69 -1.86
C GLY A 320 3.09 5.64 -2.72
N GLY A 321 2.32 4.81 -3.42
CA GLY A 321 2.76 3.62 -4.16
C GLY A 321 1.96 2.34 -3.83
N CYS A 322 0.67 2.44 -3.50
CA CYS A 322 -0.09 1.42 -2.81
C CYS A 322 -0.23 0.11 -3.62
N GLY A 323 -0.49 0.13 -4.93
CA GLY A 323 -0.63 -1.11 -5.73
C GLY A 323 0.63 -1.98 -5.76
N VAL A 324 1.70 -1.48 -6.39
CA VAL A 324 2.97 -2.21 -6.57
C VAL A 324 3.60 -2.57 -5.21
N LYS A 325 3.56 -1.64 -4.24
CA LYS A 325 4.17 -1.89 -2.92
C LYS A 325 3.36 -2.91 -2.11
N ASN A 326 2.03 -2.91 -2.20
CA ASN A 326 1.19 -3.89 -1.51
C ASN A 326 1.29 -5.27 -2.14
N VAL A 327 1.40 -5.38 -3.46
CA VAL A 327 1.71 -6.65 -4.14
C VAL A 327 3.10 -7.14 -3.73
N GLY A 328 4.08 -6.25 -3.70
CA GLY A 328 5.44 -6.55 -3.24
C GLY A 328 5.49 -7.02 -1.78
N LEU A 329 4.71 -6.38 -0.90
CA LEU A 329 4.56 -6.78 0.50
C LEU A 329 3.88 -8.15 0.61
N ALA A 330 2.82 -8.38 -0.18
CA ALA A 330 2.12 -9.66 -0.20
C ALA A 330 3.06 -10.79 -0.63
N PHE A 331 3.86 -10.60 -1.67
CA PHE A 331 4.86 -11.58 -2.07
C PHE A 331 6.02 -11.72 -1.09
N LYS A 332 6.43 -10.64 -0.43
CA LYS A 332 7.41 -10.73 0.66
C LYS A 332 6.87 -11.60 1.80
N TYR A 333 5.58 -11.53 2.08
CA TYR A 333 4.94 -12.38 3.08
C TYR A 333 4.86 -13.84 2.63
N VAL A 334 4.32 -14.12 1.43
CA VAL A 334 4.07 -15.50 1.01
C VAL A 334 5.33 -16.23 0.52
N LEU A 335 6.30 -15.53 -0.07
CA LEU A 335 7.52 -16.13 -0.63
C LEU A 335 8.75 -15.95 0.25
N GLY A 336 8.73 -14.97 1.16
CA GLY A 336 9.86 -14.65 2.02
C GLY A 336 10.04 -15.59 3.20
N TYR A 337 10.98 -15.23 4.06
CA TYR A 337 11.26 -15.89 5.32
C TYR A 337 10.60 -15.14 6.46
N LYS A 338 10.28 -15.85 7.54
CA LYS A 338 9.84 -15.25 8.80
C LYS A 338 10.93 -15.46 9.84
N ASP A 339 11.48 -14.36 10.31
CA ASP A 339 12.38 -14.37 11.47
C ASP A 339 11.63 -13.79 12.68
N LYS A 340 12.05 -14.16 13.88
CA LYS A 340 11.59 -13.48 15.10
C LYS A 340 12.49 -12.30 15.40
N VAL A 341 11.89 -11.18 15.81
CA VAL A 341 12.63 -10.02 16.31
C VAL A 341 11.97 -9.53 17.59
N GLU A 342 12.80 -9.23 18.59
CA GLU A 342 12.34 -8.61 19.82
C GLU A 342 12.40 -7.08 19.69
N ILE A 343 11.26 -6.42 19.92
CA ILE A 343 11.20 -4.96 20.04
C ILE A 343 10.49 -4.63 21.35
N ASN A 344 11.17 -3.89 22.23
CA ASN A 344 10.68 -3.53 23.56
C ASN A 344 10.16 -4.74 24.36
N LYS A 345 10.94 -5.82 24.40
CA LYS A 345 10.62 -7.07 25.13
C LYS A 345 9.37 -7.82 24.63
N LYS A 346 8.83 -7.43 23.47
CA LYS A 346 7.77 -8.16 22.76
C LYS A 346 8.35 -8.79 21.50
N GLU A 347 7.96 -10.03 21.21
CA GLU A 347 8.40 -10.75 20.02
C GLU A 347 7.46 -10.45 18.83
N TYR A 348 8.04 -10.22 17.66
CA TYR A 348 7.34 -9.96 16.41
C TYR A 348 7.84 -10.87 15.30
N ASP A 349 6.96 -11.19 14.37
CA ASP A 349 7.38 -11.79 13.11
C ASP A 349 7.96 -10.71 12.20
N GLN A 350 9.15 -10.93 11.65
CA GLN A 350 9.74 -10.09 10.62
C GLN A 350 9.80 -10.86 9.31
N CYS A 351 8.95 -10.49 8.35
CA CYS A 351 9.08 -11.00 6.99
C CYS A 351 10.36 -10.46 6.36
N LYS A 352 11.26 -11.33 5.91
CA LYS A 352 12.43 -11.02 5.10
C LYS A 352 12.24 -11.50 3.67
N GLN A 353 12.71 -10.70 2.72
CA GLN A 353 12.62 -11.03 1.31
C GLN A 353 13.60 -12.16 0.96
N VAL A 354 13.26 -13.00 -0.03
CA VAL A 354 14.20 -13.98 -0.59
C VAL A 354 15.49 -13.28 -1.03
N LYS A 355 16.63 -13.88 -0.70
CA LYS A 355 17.96 -13.33 -1.03
C LYS A 355 18.06 -13.08 -2.53
N ASN A 356 18.62 -11.93 -2.92
CA ASN A 356 18.81 -11.51 -4.31
C ASN A 356 17.53 -11.39 -5.17
N LEU A 357 16.34 -11.39 -4.57
CA LEU A 357 15.09 -11.35 -5.32
C LEU A 357 14.94 -10.11 -6.23
N ASP A 358 15.45 -8.95 -5.82
CA ASP A 358 15.46 -7.76 -6.70
C ASP A 358 16.29 -8.00 -7.97
N GLN A 359 17.49 -8.57 -7.84
CA GLN A 359 18.35 -8.91 -8.96
C GLN A 359 17.69 -9.94 -9.88
N MET A 360 17.04 -10.96 -9.30
CA MET A 360 16.30 -11.97 -10.07
C MET A 360 15.12 -11.36 -10.83
N LEU A 361 14.37 -10.44 -10.21
CA LEU A 361 13.27 -9.72 -10.86
C LEU A 361 13.76 -8.87 -12.04
N ILE A 362 14.85 -8.13 -11.86
CA ILE A 362 15.46 -7.30 -12.91
C ILE A 362 15.92 -8.18 -14.07
N LYS A 363 16.72 -9.21 -13.79
CA LYS A 363 17.19 -10.16 -14.81
C LYS A 363 16.03 -10.75 -15.60
N THR A 364 14.99 -11.19 -14.89
CA THR A 364 13.78 -11.77 -15.50
C THR A 364 13.05 -10.75 -16.38
N ALA A 365 12.87 -9.51 -15.91
CA ALA A 365 12.20 -8.46 -16.67
C ALA A 365 12.96 -8.09 -17.96
N LYS A 366 14.30 -8.02 -17.89
CA LYS A 366 15.16 -7.80 -19.06
C LYS A 366 14.99 -8.92 -20.09
N GLU A 367 14.96 -10.17 -19.64
CA GLU A 367 14.78 -11.33 -20.53
C GLU A 367 13.38 -11.41 -21.14
N VAL A 368 12.33 -10.96 -20.44
CA VAL A 368 10.94 -10.97 -20.95
C VAL A 368 10.73 -9.95 -22.07
N PHE A 369 11.25 -8.73 -21.92
CA PHE A 369 11.03 -7.66 -22.88
C PHE A 369 12.16 -7.52 -23.92
N ASN A 370 13.39 -7.83 -23.52
CA ASN A 370 14.61 -7.82 -24.33
C ASN A 370 14.77 -6.57 -25.21
N LYS A 371 14.66 -5.39 -24.58
CA LYS A 371 14.95 -4.09 -25.20
C LYS A 371 16.12 -3.41 -24.50
N LYS A 372 17.01 -2.81 -25.29
CA LYS A 372 18.24 -2.18 -24.81
C LYS A 372 17.95 -0.98 -23.91
N ASP A 373 17.09 -0.06 -24.35
CA ASP A 373 16.72 1.15 -23.60
C ASP A 373 16.08 0.84 -22.24
N TYR A 374 15.19 -0.16 -22.20
CA TYR A 374 14.55 -0.62 -20.98
C TYR A 374 15.55 -1.30 -20.03
N SER A 375 16.44 -2.12 -20.58
CA SER A 375 17.49 -2.80 -19.82
C SER A 375 18.43 -1.80 -19.17
N GLU A 376 18.95 -0.85 -19.95
CA GLU A 376 19.82 0.22 -19.45
C GLU A 376 19.12 1.07 -18.39
N PHE A 377 17.85 1.43 -18.62
CA PHE A 377 17.06 2.16 -17.62
C PHE A 377 17.03 1.43 -16.28
N ILE A 378 16.61 0.16 -16.25
CA ILE A 378 16.42 -0.58 -14.99
C ILE A 378 17.75 -0.82 -14.29
N GLU A 379 18.82 -1.14 -15.03
CA GLU A 379 20.13 -1.40 -14.44
C GLU A 379 20.75 -0.16 -13.81
N ASN A 380 20.75 0.97 -14.52
CA ASN A 380 21.30 2.23 -14.02
C ASN A 380 20.59 2.68 -12.75
N ASN A 381 19.27 2.66 -12.81
CA ASN A 381 18.43 2.97 -11.68
C ASN A 381 18.71 2.04 -10.49
N TYR A 382 18.70 0.72 -10.70
CA TYR A 382 18.92 -0.22 -9.60
C TYR A 382 20.32 -0.10 -8.96
N ALA A 383 21.34 0.22 -9.74
CA ALA A 383 22.67 0.50 -9.23
C ALA A 383 22.62 1.68 -8.24
N ILE A 384 21.95 2.78 -8.61
CA ILE A 384 21.77 3.96 -7.75
C ILE A 384 20.94 3.62 -6.51
N PHE A 385 19.86 2.86 -6.66
CA PHE A 385 19.06 2.38 -5.51
C PHE A 385 19.95 1.65 -4.50
N THR A 386 20.79 0.74 -5.00
CA THR A 386 21.65 -0.13 -4.17
C THR A 386 22.73 0.69 -3.48
N GLU A 387 23.36 1.62 -4.20
CA GLU A 387 24.36 2.54 -3.65
C GLU A 387 23.76 3.39 -2.53
N LYS A 388 22.62 4.05 -2.77
CA LYS A 388 21.95 4.90 -1.77
C LYS A 388 21.47 4.10 -0.57
N LYS A 389 20.91 2.91 -0.80
CA LYS A 389 20.52 2.00 0.29
C LYS A 389 21.69 1.64 1.21
N ARG A 390 22.88 1.39 0.63
CA ARG A 390 24.11 1.11 1.39
C ARG A 390 24.64 2.36 2.11
N ALA A 391 24.61 3.52 1.45
CA ALA A 391 25.00 4.78 2.08
C ALA A 391 24.11 5.07 3.31
N PHE A 392 22.79 4.97 3.15
CA PHE A 392 21.86 5.19 4.25
C PHE A 392 22.01 4.16 5.37
N SER A 393 22.31 2.89 5.08
CA SER A 393 22.47 1.88 6.13
C SER A 393 23.57 2.22 7.13
N ASN A 394 24.61 2.92 6.67
CA ASN A 394 25.78 3.31 7.49
C ASN A 394 25.52 4.55 8.36
N LEU A 395 24.41 5.26 8.16
CA LEU A 395 24.06 6.44 8.96
C LEU A 395 23.46 6.05 10.33
N PRO A 396 23.70 6.87 11.38
CA PRO A 396 22.96 6.83 12.64
C PRO A 396 21.44 6.86 12.42
N ARG A 397 20.65 6.28 13.33
CA ARG A 397 19.19 6.12 13.15
C ARG A 397 18.46 7.43 12.84
N ALA A 398 18.78 8.50 13.56
CA ALA A 398 18.18 9.82 13.37
C ALA A 398 18.49 10.40 11.98
N GLU A 399 19.77 10.43 11.61
CA GLU A 399 20.25 10.91 10.31
C GLU A 399 19.68 10.09 9.14
N LYS A 400 19.64 8.77 9.30
CA LYS A 400 19.04 7.83 8.34
C LYS A 400 17.58 8.15 8.04
N LEU A 401 16.79 8.58 9.04
CA LEU A 401 15.38 8.93 8.84
C LEU A 401 15.26 10.20 8.00
N VAL A 402 15.92 11.27 8.44
CA VAL A 402 15.82 12.59 7.82
C VAL A 402 16.42 12.60 6.42
N GLU A 403 17.62 12.03 6.23
CA GLU A 403 18.27 12.02 4.92
C GLU A 403 17.56 11.16 3.88
N LYS A 404 16.95 10.05 4.33
CA LYS A 404 16.17 9.19 3.44
C LYS A 404 14.89 9.90 2.98
N GLU A 405 14.19 10.59 3.88
CA GLU A 405 13.00 11.38 3.54
C GLU A 405 13.36 12.47 2.54
N LEU A 406 14.36 13.29 2.86
CA LEU A 406 14.85 14.37 2.02
C LEU A 406 15.18 13.90 0.59
N PHE A 407 15.98 12.83 0.49
CA PHE A 407 16.36 12.27 -0.79
C PHE A 407 15.15 11.75 -1.58
N LEU A 408 14.20 11.08 -0.92
CA LEU A 408 13.01 10.57 -1.60
C LEU A 408 12.10 11.69 -2.09
N ASN A 409 11.96 12.78 -1.33
CA ASN A 409 11.17 13.95 -1.74
C ASN A 409 11.77 14.59 -3.00
N ALA A 410 13.07 14.91 -2.99
CA ALA A 410 13.76 15.47 -4.16
C ALA A 410 13.66 14.56 -5.39
N VAL A 411 13.76 13.24 -5.21
CA VAL A 411 13.58 12.27 -6.31
C VAL A 411 12.15 12.32 -6.86
N GLN A 412 11.13 12.39 -6.00
CA GLN A 412 9.73 12.41 -6.41
C GLN A 412 9.34 13.70 -7.11
N GLU A 413 9.86 14.85 -6.67
CA GLU A 413 9.67 16.14 -7.35
C GLU A 413 10.21 16.10 -8.77
N HIS A 414 11.46 15.65 -8.94
CA HIS A 414 12.03 15.46 -10.28
C HIS A 414 11.27 14.42 -11.11
N ALA A 415 10.73 13.37 -10.49
CA ALA A 415 9.92 12.38 -11.21
C ALA A 415 8.59 12.96 -11.74
N LYS A 416 7.96 13.90 -11.00
CA LYS A 416 6.77 14.64 -11.44
C LYS A 416 7.08 15.53 -12.64
N GLU A 417 8.19 16.26 -12.60
CA GLU A 417 8.63 17.13 -13.71
C GLU A 417 8.89 16.35 -15.02
N GLN A 418 9.37 15.11 -14.90
CA GLN A 418 9.83 14.30 -16.03
C GLN A 418 8.77 13.35 -16.61
N ARG A 419 7.51 13.43 -16.14
CA ARG A 419 6.38 12.57 -16.56
C ARG A 419 6.68 11.07 -16.48
N HIS A 420 7.41 10.61 -15.46
CA HIS A 420 7.70 9.19 -15.13
C HIS A 420 8.43 8.32 -16.21
N ILE A 421 8.56 8.78 -17.45
CA ILE A 421 9.10 8.01 -18.60
C ILE A 421 10.62 8.20 -18.77
N LYS A 422 11.17 9.32 -18.29
CA LYS A 422 12.61 9.62 -18.39
C LYS A 422 13.39 9.09 -17.19
N PRO A 423 14.68 8.72 -17.37
CA PRO A 423 15.58 8.45 -16.26
C PRO A 423 15.65 9.67 -15.34
N ILE A 424 15.51 9.45 -14.03
CA ILE A 424 15.65 10.49 -13.02
C ILE A 424 17.05 11.10 -13.11
N ASP A 425 17.13 12.43 -13.14
CA ASP A 425 18.40 13.13 -13.15
C ASP A 425 18.97 13.20 -11.73
N PHE A 426 19.68 12.14 -11.34
CA PHE A 426 20.28 12.05 -10.01
C PHE A 426 21.37 13.10 -9.75
N LYS A 427 21.91 13.78 -10.77
CA LYS A 427 22.83 14.90 -10.52
C LYS A 427 22.07 16.08 -9.93
N LYS A 428 20.91 16.42 -10.50
CA LYS A 428 20.01 17.45 -9.96
C LYS A 428 19.45 17.09 -8.59
N VAL A 429 18.98 15.86 -8.42
CA VAL A 429 18.53 15.35 -7.10
C VAL A 429 19.62 15.56 -6.04
N ASN A 430 20.87 15.18 -6.34
CA ASN A 430 21.95 15.32 -5.37
C ASN A 430 22.32 16.80 -5.10
N GLN A 431 22.14 17.70 -6.06
CA GLN A 431 22.33 19.15 -5.86
C GLN A 431 21.24 19.72 -4.95
N GLN A 432 19.98 19.39 -5.22
CA GLN A 432 18.85 19.80 -4.39
C GLN A 432 19.03 19.32 -2.94
N VAL A 433 19.33 18.02 -2.75
CA VAL A 433 19.56 17.44 -1.41
C VAL A 433 20.71 18.16 -0.68
N LYS A 434 21.78 18.56 -1.38
CA LYS A 434 22.88 19.32 -0.75
C LYS A 434 22.44 20.71 -0.31
N GLN A 435 21.61 21.40 -1.10
CA GLN A 435 21.06 22.71 -0.74
C GLN A 435 20.13 22.58 0.48
N GLU A 436 19.21 21.64 0.45
CA GLU A 436 18.25 21.45 1.55
C GLU A 436 18.92 21.02 2.86
N LYS A 437 20.03 20.26 2.81
CA LYS A 437 20.83 19.92 4.00
C LYS A 437 21.42 21.14 4.73
N THR A 438 21.51 22.29 4.07
CA THR A 438 21.96 23.54 4.69
C THR A 438 20.82 24.42 5.19
N SER A 439 19.57 24.00 4.98
CA SER A 439 18.39 24.74 5.42
C SER A 439 18.14 24.61 6.93
N GLU A 440 17.53 25.63 7.51
CA GLU A 440 17.06 25.63 8.90
C GLU A 440 16.07 24.48 9.16
N SER A 441 15.19 24.19 8.20
CA SER A 441 14.22 23.08 8.28
C SER A 441 14.92 21.72 8.44
N TYR A 442 16.00 21.46 7.68
CA TYR A 442 16.77 20.22 7.81
C TYR A 442 17.46 20.12 9.17
N LEU A 443 18.13 21.18 9.62
CA LEU A 443 18.84 21.19 10.90
C LEU A 443 17.87 20.95 12.08
N LEU A 444 16.67 21.52 11.99
CA LEU A 444 15.60 21.30 12.96
C LEU A 444 15.09 19.85 12.93
N LYS A 445 14.72 19.31 11.77
CA LYS A 445 14.32 17.90 11.63
C LYS A 445 15.36 16.94 12.20
N LEU A 446 16.65 17.22 11.96
CA LEU A 446 17.74 16.42 12.47
C LEU A 446 17.87 16.50 14.00
N LYS A 447 17.72 17.70 14.58
CA LYS A 447 17.72 17.91 16.03
C LYS A 447 16.59 17.10 16.69
N VAL A 448 15.36 17.22 16.20
CA VAL A 448 14.21 16.49 16.77
C VAL A 448 14.36 14.98 16.62
N ALA A 449 14.87 14.50 15.48
CA ALA A 449 15.15 13.08 15.28
C ALA A 449 16.22 12.53 16.24
N LYS A 450 17.23 13.35 16.60
CA LYS A 450 18.26 12.99 17.58
C LYS A 450 17.70 12.92 19.00
N GLU A 451 16.88 13.89 19.40
CA GLU A 451 16.19 13.90 20.70
C GLU A 451 15.25 12.69 20.85
N TYR A 452 14.54 12.33 19.79
CA TYR A 452 13.71 11.12 19.74
C TYR A 452 14.51 9.81 19.89
N ALA A 453 15.70 9.75 19.28
CA ALA A 453 16.58 8.60 19.37
C ALA A 453 17.15 8.39 20.78
N GLN A 454 17.16 9.43 21.63
CA GLN A 454 17.68 9.43 23.00
C GLN A 454 16.60 9.16 24.07
N GLY A 455 15.35 8.90 23.68
CA GLY A 455 14.30 8.44 24.60
C GLY A 455 13.54 9.55 25.33
N HIS A 456 13.60 10.79 24.86
CA HIS A 456 12.84 11.89 25.45
C HIS A 456 11.49 12.11 24.73
N SER A 457 10.42 11.89 25.51
CA SER A 457 9.02 12.32 25.36
C SER A 457 8.16 11.81 24.19
N SER A 458 6.90 11.53 24.54
CA SER A 458 5.75 11.25 23.68
C SER A 458 5.32 12.44 22.79
N TYR A 459 5.95 13.61 22.94
CA TYR A 459 5.64 14.83 22.18
C TYR A 459 6.43 14.96 20.86
N ALA A 460 7.53 14.23 20.70
CA ALA A 460 8.51 14.48 19.65
C ALA A 460 8.10 14.03 18.23
N LYS A 461 7.06 13.19 18.07
CA LYS A 461 6.61 12.80 16.72
C LYS A 461 5.68 13.82 16.08
N SER A 462 4.84 14.49 16.86
CA SER A 462 3.99 15.53 16.31
C SER A 462 4.81 16.74 15.84
N SER A 463 5.96 17.03 16.48
CA SER A 463 6.83 18.16 16.11
C SER A 463 7.75 17.91 14.90
N ILE A 464 8.20 16.68 14.63
CA ILE A 464 9.01 16.36 13.42
C ILE A 464 8.24 16.71 12.13
N PHE A 465 6.90 16.67 12.17
CA PHE A 465 6.01 16.92 11.03
C PHE A 465 5.20 18.23 11.13
N LYS A 466 5.28 19.00 12.23
CA LYS A 466 4.51 20.24 12.44
C LYS A 466 5.27 21.55 12.21
N GLU A 467 6.59 21.51 12.00
CA GLU A 467 7.41 22.73 12.07
C GLU A 467 7.83 23.35 10.73
N ASN A 468 7.30 22.88 9.60
CA ASN A 468 7.34 23.70 8.38
C ASN A 468 6.43 24.94 8.56
N ASP A 469 5.25 24.76 9.16
CA ASP A 469 4.25 25.83 9.36
C ASP A 469 4.70 26.87 10.43
N LYS A 470 5.50 26.46 11.42
CA LYS A 470 6.00 27.35 12.49
C LYS A 470 7.15 28.26 12.05
N ILE A 471 7.99 27.83 11.10
CA ILE A 471 9.12 28.63 10.61
C ILE A 471 8.66 29.70 9.61
N GLU A 472 7.65 29.43 8.79
CA GLU A 472 7.03 30.48 7.96
C GLU A 472 6.20 31.47 8.79
N MET A 473 5.53 31.01 9.85
CA MET A 473 4.89 31.90 10.85
C MET A 473 5.87 32.88 11.51
N LEU A 474 7.13 32.48 11.75
CA LEU A 474 8.13 33.39 12.34
C LEU A 474 8.71 34.37 11.32
N LYS A 475 8.80 33.97 10.03
CA LYS A 475 9.27 34.85 8.95
C LYS A 475 8.22 35.87 8.48
N SER A 476 6.93 35.61 8.70
CA SER A 476 5.84 36.57 8.44
C SER A 476 5.57 37.54 9.59
N VAL A 477 6.14 37.29 10.77
CA VAL A 477 6.06 38.19 11.95
C VAL A 477 7.27 39.13 12.03
N GLU A 478 8.35 38.86 11.30
CA GLU A 478 9.55 39.73 11.19
C GLU A 478 9.64 40.54 9.88
N ARG A 479 8.57 40.62 9.09
CA ARG A 479 8.38 41.60 7.99
C ARG A 479 7.13 42.42 8.25
#